data_AF-A0A150L3S3-F1
#
_entry.id   AF-A0A150L3S3-F1
#
_cell.length_a   1.000
_cell.length_b   1.000
_cell.length_c   1.000
_cell.angle_alpha   90.00
_cell.angle_beta   90.00
_cell.angle_gamma   90.00
#
_symmetry.space_group_name_H-M   'P 1'
#
loop_
_entity.id
_entity.type
_entity.pdbx_description
1 polymer ?
#
loop_
_entity_poly.entity_id
_entity_poly.type
_entity_poly.pdbx_seq_one_letter_code
_entity_poly.pdbx_strand_id
1 'polypeptide(L)'
;MFAKESNYRAIGYSIDHIGINFIHPKAKYFLPDERTKIESLPSDWPVEIYISLNRSYSLKEINEKFKGYHMTWLALDTGVEEQMRNDLDFIQTPAIGFPYKKVHVDSIFNRSLTDYEEVIKGLELLSKNEKWATQLTEYKDLKMAERLKWVKKHKELKIYGIAITGTAKDVLSLEKMKEVNVIRLGQINLP
;
A
#
# COMPACT_ATOMS: atom_id res chain seq x y z
N MET A 1 0.38 3.57 -35.78
CA MET A 1 1.33 4.59 -35.28
C MET A 1 0.75 5.20 -34.02
N PHE A 2 1.22 4.79 -32.85
CA PHE A 2 0.81 5.38 -31.57
C PHE A 2 1.94 6.27 -31.06
N ALA A 3 1.80 7.56 -31.31
CA ALA A 3 2.51 8.59 -30.57
C ALA A 3 1.48 9.66 -30.23
N LYS A 4 1.02 9.66 -28.99
CA LYS A 4 0.62 10.89 -28.32
C LYS A 4 1.23 10.83 -26.94
N GLU A 5 2.38 11.47 -26.86
CA GLU A 5 3.00 11.90 -25.62
C GLU A 5 1.89 12.41 -24.68
N SER A 6 1.80 11.75 -23.52
CA SER A 6 1.04 12.27 -22.40
C SER A 6 1.62 13.65 -22.08
N ASN A 7 0.78 14.68 -22.16
CA ASN A 7 1.08 16.02 -21.67
C ASN A 7 1.15 16.01 -20.13
N TYR A 8 2.03 15.18 -19.57
CA TYR A 8 2.37 15.20 -18.15
C TYR A 8 3.02 16.55 -17.87
N ARG A 9 2.22 17.48 -17.36
CA ARG A 9 2.70 18.71 -16.76
C ARG A 9 2.96 18.37 -15.29
N ALA A 10 4.23 18.43 -14.89
CA ALA A 10 4.68 18.33 -13.50
C ALA A 10 4.25 19.56 -12.67
N ILE A 11 2.97 19.91 -12.72
CA ILE A 11 2.38 21.08 -12.09
C ILE A 11 1.02 20.61 -11.57
N GLY A 12 1.00 20.12 -10.34
CA GLY A 12 -0.17 19.44 -9.75
C GLY A 12 -0.08 19.35 -8.24
N TYR A 13 0.70 18.42 -7.70
CA TYR A 13 1.05 18.33 -6.28
C TYR A 13 2.56 18.16 -6.15
N SER A 14 3.16 18.71 -5.09
CA SER A 14 4.60 18.54 -4.88
C SER A 14 4.90 17.05 -4.74
N ILE A 15 5.92 16.59 -5.47
CA ILE A 15 6.43 15.21 -5.45
C ILE A 15 6.77 14.80 -3.99
N ASP A 16 6.95 15.78 -3.10
CA ASP A 16 7.20 15.62 -1.66
C ASP A 16 6.03 14.97 -0.89
N HIS A 17 4.83 14.84 -1.47
CA HIS A 17 3.66 14.24 -0.83
C HIS A 17 3.21 12.90 -1.44
N ILE A 18 3.81 12.47 -2.57
CA ILE A 18 3.59 11.14 -3.14
C ILE A 18 4.49 10.16 -2.37
N GLY A 19 4.03 9.77 -1.17
CA GLY A 19 4.75 8.86 -0.30
C GLY A 19 4.87 7.46 -0.90
N ILE A 20 6.08 7.08 -1.35
CA ILE A 20 6.38 5.67 -1.59
C ILE A 20 6.48 5.00 -0.23
N ASN A 21 5.39 4.37 0.21
CA ASN A 21 5.29 3.82 1.56
C ASN A 21 5.69 2.35 1.66
N PHE A 22 5.72 1.62 0.54
CA PHE A 22 5.95 0.18 0.53
C PHE A 22 7.04 -0.24 -0.48
N ILE A 23 7.82 -1.24 -0.09
CA ILE A 23 8.76 -1.95 -0.94
C ILE A 23 8.20 -3.33 -1.24
N HIS A 24 8.03 -3.65 -2.52
CA HIS A 24 7.70 -5.02 -2.92
C HIS A 24 8.90 -5.96 -2.60
N PRO A 25 8.71 -7.17 -2.05
CA PRO A 25 9.82 -8.04 -1.63
C PRO A 25 10.78 -8.46 -2.75
N LYS A 26 10.35 -8.37 -4.01
CA LYS A 26 11.17 -8.62 -5.20
C LYS A 26 11.59 -7.35 -5.95
N ALA A 27 11.31 -6.19 -5.37
CA ALA A 27 11.75 -4.91 -5.87
C ALA A 27 13.26 -4.86 -6.07
N LYS A 28 13.69 -4.06 -7.05
CA LYS A 28 15.11 -3.72 -7.24
C LYS A 28 15.49 -2.35 -6.67
N TYR A 29 14.51 -1.60 -6.18
CA TYR A 29 14.71 -0.29 -5.54
C TYR A 29 14.72 -0.45 -4.02
N PHE A 30 15.17 0.60 -3.34
CA PHE A 30 15.36 0.63 -1.90
C PHE A 30 14.64 1.84 -1.31
N LEU A 31 14.01 1.66 -0.15
CA LEU A 31 13.59 2.77 0.71
C LEU A 31 14.27 2.62 2.06
N PRO A 32 14.63 3.73 2.73
CA PRO A 32 15.26 3.66 4.02
C PRO A 32 14.33 3.02 5.04
N ASP A 33 14.94 2.21 5.91
CA ASP A 33 14.29 1.77 7.13
C ASP A 33 14.34 2.91 8.17
N GLU A 34 13.18 3.23 8.73
CA GLU A 34 12.98 4.36 9.64
C GLU A 34 12.70 3.93 11.07
N ARG A 35 12.92 2.66 11.42
CA ARG A 35 12.80 2.15 12.81
C ARG A 35 13.49 3.04 13.83
N THR A 36 14.73 3.44 13.56
CA THR A 36 15.51 4.31 14.46
C THR A 36 14.88 5.68 14.70
N LYS A 37 14.15 6.23 13.72
CA LYS A 37 13.39 7.47 13.91
C LYS A 37 12.24 7.24 14.88
N ILE A 38 11.55 6.11 14.78
CA ILE A 38 10.43 5.75 15.64
C ILE A 38 10.89 5.44 17.07
N GLU A 39 12.01 4.73 17.23
CA GLU A 39 12.63 4.43 18.53
C GLU A 39 13.01 5.70 19.32
N SER A 40 13.26 6.81 18.62
CA SER A 40 13.57 8.10 19.26
C SER A 40 12.33 8.84 19.79
N LEU A 41 11.12 8.41 19.43
CA LEU A 41 9.88 9.02 19.88
C LEU A 41 9.51 8.55 21.29
N PRO A 42 8.80 9.37 22.09
CA PRO A 42 8.20 8.92 23.34
C PRO A 42 7.33 7.68 23.12
N SER A 43 7.48 6.69 24.01
CA SER A 43 6.95 5.34 23.80
C SER A 43 5.42 5.26 23.63
N ASP A 44 4.70 6.24 24.19
CA ASP A 44 3.25 6.35 24.20
C ASP A 44 2.69 7.24 23.08
N TRP A 45 3.55 7.86 22.27
CA TRP A 45 3.10 8.68 21.15
C TRP A 45 2.37 7.86 20.10
N PRO A 46 1.19 8.31 19.63
CA PRO A 46 0.46 7.63 18.59
C PRO A 46 1.11 7.87 17.22
N VAL A 47 1.35 6.77 16.51
CA VAL A 47 2.02 6.75 15.21
C VAL A 47 1.24 5.91 14.21
N GLU A 48 1.29 6.32 12.95
CA GLU A 48 1.02 5.45 11.80
C GLU A 48 2.34 5.00 11.20
N ILE A 49 2.47 3.71 10.91
CA ILE A 49 3.64 3.14 10.26
C ILE A 49 3.24 2.32 9.04
N TYR A 50 4.15 2.25 8.08
CA TYR A 50 4.05 1.41 6.91
C TYR A 50 5.10 0.30 6.99
N ILE A 51 4.64 -0.94 6.91
CA ILE A 51 5.47 -2.13 6.96
C ILE A 51 5.54 -2.71 5.57
N SER A 52 6.75 -2.86 5.05
CA SER A 52 7.02 -3.72 3.88
C SER A 52 7.38 -5.11 4.37
N LEU A 53 6.72 -6.13 3.81
CA LEU A 53 6.90 -7.53 4.21
C LEU A 53 8.07 -8.17 3.46
N ASN A 54 8.69 -9.18 4.06
CA ASN A 54 9.81 -9.93 3.47
C ASN A 54 9.40 -10.81 2.27
N ARG A 55 8.12 -11.12 2.12
CA ARG A 55 7.49 -11.78 0.98
C ARG A 55 6.02 -11.39 0.90
N SER A 56 5.35 -11.74 -0.19
CA SER A 56 3.90 -11.62 -0.27
C SER A 56 3.24 -12.76 0.54
N TYR A 57 2.20 -12.42 1.31
CA TYR A 57 1.43 -13.33 2.15
C TYR A 57 -0.04 -13.34 1.74
N SER A 58 -0.73 -14.46 1.91
CA SER A 58 -2.18 -14.49 1.76
C SER A 58 -2.86 -13.63 2.82
N LEU A 59 -4.06 -13.11 2.53
CA LEU A 59 -4.86 -12.36 3.52
C LEU A 59 -5.09 -13.17 4.82
N LYS A 60 -5.22 -14.50 4.72
CA LYS A 60 -5.34 -15.39 5.89
C LYS A 60 -4.08 -15.36 6.75
N GLU A 61 -2.90 -15.51 6.14
CA GLU A 61 -1.63 -15.44 6.85
C GLU A 61 -1.43 -14.07 7.52
N ILE A 62 -1.82 -12.97 6.85
CA ILE A 62 -1.77 -11.62 7.44
C ILE A 62 -2.63 -11.54 8.70
N ASN A 63 -3.87 -12.02 8.64
CA ASN A 63 -4.80 -12.00 9.78
C ASN A 63 -4.30 -12.82 10.96
N GLU A 64 -3.62 -13.93 10.70
CA GLU A 64 -3.05 -14.80 11.74
C GLU A 64 -1.79 -14.19 12.36
N LYS A 65 -0.89 -13.66 11.53
CA LYS A 65 0.44 -13.17 11.95
C LYS A 65 0.38 -11.81 12.64
N PHE A 66 -0.50 -10.92 12.17
CA PHE A 66 -0.66 -9.57 12.68
C PHE A 66 -1.91 -9.44 13.57
N LYS A 67 -2.40 -10.55 14.10
CA LYS A 67 -3.53 -10.56 15.04
C LYS A 67 -3.19 -9.73 16.27
N GLY A 68 -4.05 -8.77 16.59
CA GLY A 68 -3.89 -7.88 17.74
C GLY A 68 -3.33 -6.50 17.40
N TYR A 69 -2.74 -6.33 16.21
CA TYR A 69 -2.36 -4.99 15.73
C TYR A 69 -3.54 -4.30 15.03
N HIS A 70 -3.59 -2.98 15.12
CA HIS A 70 -4.59 -2.17 14.43
C HIS A 70 -4.16 -1.88 13.00
N MET A 71 -4.39 -2.84 12.10
CA MET A 71 -4.16 -2.67 10.66
C MET A 71 -5.24 -1.75 10.06
N THR A 72 -4.82 -0.77 9.25
CA THR A 72 -5.71 0.19 8.59
C THR A 72 -5.81 -0.08 7.08
N TRP A 73 -4.70 -0.45 6.44
CA TRP A 73 -4.62 -0.61 4.99
C TRP A 73 -3.63 -1.71 4.59
N LEU A 74 -3.91 -2.41 3.49
CA LEU A 74 -3.11 -3.52 2.98
C LEU A 74 -2.67 -3.27 1.54
N ALA A 75 -1.37 -3.33 1.28
CA ALA A 75 -0.76 -3.18 -0.04
C ALA A 75 -0.87 -4.50 -0.82
N LEU A 76 -1.53 -4.47 -1.97
CA LEU A 76 -1.84 -5.64 -2.79
C LEU A 76 -0.75 -5.87 -3.84
N ASP A 77 -0.19 -7.06 -3.84
CA ASP A 77 0.69 -7.55 -4.90
C ASP A 77 -0.17 -7.86 -6.12
N THR A 78 0.10 -7.14 -7.21
CA THR A 78 -0.62 -7.26 -8.48
C THR A 78 0.30 -7.63 -9.64
N GLY A 79 1.54 -8.00 -9.34
CA GLY A 79 2.60 -8.26 -10.33
C GLY A 79 3.14 -7.01 -11.03
N VAL A 80 2.49 -5.86 -10.92
CA VAL A 80 3.02 -4.57 -11.42
C VAL A 80 4.14 -4.08 -10.50
N GLU A 81 3.98 -4.24 -9.19
CA GLU A 81 4.92 -3.79 -8.16
C GLU A 81 6.28 -4.51 -8.28
N GLU A 82 6.27 -5.81 -8.64
CA GLU A 82 7.49 -6.59 -8.91
C GLU A 82 8.30 -6.05 -10.10
N GLN A 83 7.64 -5.41 -11.06
CA GLN A 83 8.29 -4.93 -12.28
C GLN A 83 8.97 -3.57 -12.11
N MET A 84 8.70 -2.86 -11.02
CA MET A 84 9.22 -1.51 -10.78
C MET A 84 10.71 -1.54 -10.44
N ARG A 85 11.50 -0.70 -11.10
CA ARG A 85 12.97 -0.74 -11.05
C ARG A 85 13.62 0.48 -10.43
N ASN A 86 12.93 1.62 -10.47
CA ASN A 86 13.45 2.91 -10.03
C ASN A 86 12.33 3.81 -9.49
N ASP A 87 12.71 4.92 -8.87
CA ASP A 87 11.77 5.86 -8.25
C ASP A 87 10.79 6.47 -9.26
N LEU A 88 11.20 6.65 -10.52
CA LEU A 88 10.30 7.16 -11.57
C LEU A 88 9.14 6.20 -11.84
N ASP A 89 9.34 4.89 -11.73
CA ASP A 89 8.26 3.91 -11.91
C ASP A 89 7.18 4.06 -10.83
N PHE A 90 7.58 4.39 -9.59
CA PHE A 90 6.67 4.63 -8.46
C PHE A 90 5.94 5.97 -8.53
N ILE A 91 6.67 7.02 -8.88
CA ILE A 91 6.09 8.36 -9.08
C ILE A 91 5.05 8.30 -10.22
N GLN A 92 5.21 7.39 -11.18
CA GLN A 92 4.26 7.19 -12.27
C GLN A 92 3.14 6.21 -11.95
N THR A 93 3.41 5.17 -11.15
CA THR A 93 2.49 4.06 -10.86
C THR A 93 2.46 3.79 -9.35
N PRO A 94 1.40 4.20 -8.63
CA PRO A 94 1.35 4.08 -7.17
C PRO A 94 1.19 2.63 -6.74
N ALA A 95 1.53 2.33 -5.48
CA ALA A 95 1.03 1.13 -4.83
C ALA A 95 -0.51 1.11 -4.84
N ILE A 96 -1.09 -0.07 -5.07
CA ILE A 96 -2.53 -0.30 -4.92
C ILE A 96 -2.80 -1.22 -3.74
N GLY A 97 -3.99 -1.10 -3.17
CA GLY A 97 -4.37 -1.87 -2.00
C GLY A 97 -5.79 -1.54 -1.57
N PHE A 98 -6.11 -1.89 -0.33
CA PHE A 98 -7.47 -1.78 0.19
C PHE A 98 -7.46 -1.59 1.71
N PRO A 99 -8.50 -0.97 2.28
CA PRO A 99 -8.64 -0.84 3.72
C PRO A 99 -8.84 -2.23 4.35
N TYR A 100 -8.27 -2.44 5.54
CA TYR A 100 -8.38 -3.74 6.22
C TYR A 100 -9.82 -4.05 6.70
N LYS A 101 -10.56 -3.00 7.03
CA LYS A 101 -11.93 -3.06 7.56
C LYS A 101 -12.81 -2.01 6.90
N LYS A 102 -14.11 -2.08 7.17
CA LYS A 102 -15.09 -1.07 6.79
C LYS A 102 -14.60 0.36 7.05
N VAL A 103 -14.70 1.20 6.03
CA VAL A 103 -14.36 2.63 6.11
C VAL A 103 -15.60 3.51 6.22
N HIS A 104 -16.62 3.26 5.38
CA HIS A 104 -17.86 4.04 5.34
C HIS A 104 -19.05 3.14 4.99
N VAL A 105 -20.28 3.56 5.32
CA VAL A 105 -21.50 2.77 5.05
C VAL A 105 -21.75 2.59 3.55
N ASP A 106 -21.41 3.61 2.76
CA ASP A 106 -21.59 3.63 1.31
C ASP A 106 -20.36 3.10 0.54
N SER A 107 -19.35 2.57 1.25
CA SER A 107 -18.17 2.00 0.61
C SER A 107 -18.44 0.61 0.06
N ILE A 108 -17.70 0.21 -0.98
CA ILE A 108 -17.61 -1.20 -1.40
C ILE A 108 -17.02 -2.07 -0.30
N PHE A 109 -16.14 -1.49 0.52
CA PHE A 109 -15.59 -2.10 1.73
C PHE A 109 -16.51 -1.81 2.91
N ASN A 110 -17.59 -2.58 3.02
CA ASN A 110 -18.62 -2.37 4.04
C ASN A 110 -18.70 -3.49 5.09
N ARG A 111 -17.88 -4.52 4.95
CA ARG A 111 -17.79 -5.64 5.90
C ARG A 111 -16.82 -5.39 7.06
N SER A 112 -17.01 -6.14 8.14
CA SER A 112 -16.15 -6.09 9.33
C SER A 112 -14.67 -6.42 9.03
N LEU A 113 -14.44 -7.32 8.08
CA LEU A 113 -13.13 -7.61 7.48
C LEU A 113 -13.32 -7.67 5.97
N THR A 114 -12.44 -7.00 5.22
CA THR A 114 -12.50 -7.00 3.77
C THR A 114 -12.15 -8.37 3.20
N ASP A 115 -12.92 -8.82 2.20
CA ASP A 115 -12.69 -10.10 1.52
C ASP A 115 -12.26 -9.94 0.05
N TYR A 116 -11.98 -11.07 -0.59
CA TYR A 116 -11.57 -11.11 -2.00
C TYR A 116 -12.59 -10.45 -2.94
N GLU A 117 -13.89 -10.69 -2.73
CA GLU A 117 -14.94 -10.18 -3.63
C GLU A 117 -15.10 -8.66 -3.55
N GLU A 118 -15.00 -8.08 -2.34
CA GLU A 118 -14.98 -6.62 -2.18
C GLU A 118 -13.77 -5.99 -2.86
N VAL A 119 -12.58 -6.59 -2.75
CA VAL A 119 -11.37 -6.09 -3.41
C VAL A 119 -11.50 -6.18 -4.93
N ILE A 120 -11.99 -7.31 -5.48
CA ILE A 120 -12.21 -7.43 -6.92
C ILE A 120 -13.20 -6.38 -7.43
N LYS A 121 -14.31 -6.15 -6.73
CA LYS A 121 -15.28 -5.10 -7.09
C LYS A 121 -14.65 -3.70 -7.07
N GLY A 122 -13.80 -3.41 -6.08
CA GLY A 122 -13.05 -2.16 -6.02
C GLY A 122 -12.12 -1.99 -7.21
N LEU A 123 -11.35 -3.02 -7.55
CA LEU A 123 -10.45 -3.01 -8.71
C LEU A 123 -11.21 -2.90 -10.04
N GLU A 124 -12.38 -3.54 -10.17
CA GLU A 124 -13.26 -3.40 -11.34
C GLU A 124 -13.82 -1.99 -11.47
N LEU A 125 -14.25 -1.38 -10.35
CA LEU A 125 -14.73 0.01 -10.35
C LEU A 125 -13.61 0.96 -10.79
N LEU A 126 -12.41 0.81 -10.25
CA LEU A 126 -11.24 1.60 -10.62
C LEU A 126 -10.85 1.37 -12.09
N SER A 127 -10.85 0.12 -12.57
CA SER A 127 -10.56 -0.20 -13.97
C SER A 127 -11.59 0.39 -14.93
N LYS A 128 -12.89 0.34 -14.60
CA LYS A 128 -13.95 0.94 -15.40
C LYS A 128 -13.83 2.47 -15.48
N ASN A 129 -13.27 3.10 -14.45
CA ASN A 129 -13.16 4.55 -14.32
C ASN A 129 -11.70 5.03 -14.32
N GLU A 130 -10.79 4.28 -14.94
CA GLU A 130 -9.34 4.47 -14.77
C GLU A 130 -8.86 5.87 -15.15
N LYS A 131 -9.46 6.48 -16.18
CA LYS A 131 -9.17 7.86 -16.56
C LYS A 131 -9.44 8.84 -15.41
N TRP A 132 -10.59 8.71 -14.75
CA TRP A 132 -10.97 9.57 -13.62
C TRP A 132 -10.10 9.27 -12.40
N ALA A 133 -9.86 7.99 -12.10
CA ALA A 133 -9.01 7.59 -10.98
C ALA A 133 -7.56 8.11 -11.15
N THR A 134 -7.02 8.06 -12.37
CA THR A 134 -5.69 8.59 -12.69
C THR A 134 -5.66 10.11 -12.54
N GLN A 135 -6.69 10.82 -13.02
CA GLN A 135 -6.79 12.27 -12.86
C GLN A 135 -6.89 12.72 -11.40
N LEU A 136 -7.63 11.99 -10.56
CA LEU A 136 -7.81 12.33 -9.14
C LEU A 136 -6.56 12.11 -8.29
N THR A 137 -5.71 11.17 -8.70
CA THR A 137 -4.52 10.78 -7.94
C THR A 137 -3.24 11.43 -8.47
N GLU A 138 -3.33 12.10 -9.62
CA GLU A 138 -2.23 12.77 -10.33
C GLU A 138 -1.04 11.87 -10.75
N TYR A 139 -1.18 10.56 -10.60
CA TYR A 139 -0.23 9.61 -11.18
C TYR A 139 -0.39 9.56 -12.69
N LYS A 140 0.65 9.06 -13.37
CA LYS A 140 0.64 8.93 -14.82
C LYS A 140 -0.27 7.81 -15.30
N ASP A 141 -0.21 6.66 -14.61
CA ASP A 141 -0.94 5.45 -14.99
C ASP A 141 -1.15 4.55 -13.76
N LEU A 142 -2.37 4.07 -13.56
CA LEU A 142 -2.71 3.16 -12.47
C LEU A 142 -2.59 1.69 -12.87
N LYS A 143 -2.46 1.38 -14.17
CA LYS A 143 -2.34 0.03 -14.74
C LYS A 143 -3.46 -0.93 -14.31
N MET A 144 -4.67 -0.42 -14.08
CA MET A 144 -5.77 -1.16 -13.46
C MET A 144 -6.16 -2.42 -14.25
N ALA A 145 -6.15 -2.36 -15.58
CA ALA A 145 -6.45 -3.52 -16.41
C ALA A 145 -5.44 -4.67 -16.22
N GLU A 146 -4.15 -4.35 -16.14
CA GLU A 146 -3.08 -5.34 -15.89
C GLU A 146 -3.21 -5.93 -14.49
N ARG A 147 -3.39 -5.05 -13.49
CA ARG A 147 -3.53 -5.43 -12.08
C ARG A 147 -4.73 -6.33 -11.84
N LEU A 148 -5.90 -5.94 -12.34
CA LEU A 148 -7.14 -6.71 -12.21
C LEU A 148 -7.00 -8.10 -12.87
N LYS A 149 -6.39 -8.16 -14.06
CA LYS A 149 -6.12 -9.42 -14.75
C LYS A 149 -5.21 -10.34 -13.92
N TRP A 150 -4.16 -9.78 -13.31
CA TRP A 150 -3.24 -10.55 -12.49
C TRP A 150 -3.92 -11.11 -11.24
N VAL A 151 -4.68 -10.29 -10.50
CA VAL A 151 -5.35 -10.72 -9.26
C VAL A 151 -6.39 -11.81 -9.57
N LYS A 152 -7.22 -11.61 -10.60
CA LYS A 152 -8.20 -12.62 -11.05
C LYS A 152 -7.55 -13.92 -11.52
N LYS A 153 -6.37 -13.85 -12.15
CA LYS A 153 -5.63 -15.04 -12.59
C LYS A 153 -5.14 -15.87 -11.40
N HIS A 154 -4.64 -15.22 -10.35
CA HIS A 154 -4.11 -15.89 -9.17
C HIS A 154 -5.20 -16.36 -8.19
N LYS A 155 -6.41 -15.78 -8.25
CA LYS A 155 -7.57 -16.12 -7.41
C LYS A 155 -7.28 -16.05 -5.90
N GLU A 156 -6.36 -15.18 -5.51
CA GLU A 156 -5.97 -14.96 -4.13
C GLU A 156 -5.48 -13.51 -3.96
N LEU A 157 -5.78 -12.89 -2.81
CA LEU A 157 -5.18 -11.62 -2.43
C LEU A 157 -3.83 -11.87 -1.78
N LYS A 158 -2.77 -11.38 -2.42
CA LYS A 158 -1.41 -11.42 -1.89
C LYS A 158 -1.01 -10.05 -1.41
N ILE A 159 -0.58 -9.96 -0.16
CA ILE A 159 -0.29 -8.72 0.53
C ILE A 159 1.22 -8.62 0.73
N TYR A 160 1.80 -7.51 0.32
CA TYR A 160 3.24 -7.26 0.46
C TYR A 160 3.56 -6.11 1.43
N GLY A 161 2.54 -5.38 1.88
CA GLY A 161 2.71 -4.29 2.82
C GLY A 161 1.46 -4.04 3.66
N ILE A 162 1.66 -3.44 4.84
CA ILE A 162 0.62 -3.21 5.85
C ILE A 162 0.80 -1.82 6.43
N ALA A 163 -0.27 -1.03 6.51
CA ALA A 163 -0.33 0.17 7.35
C ALA A 163 -0.93 -0.20 8.71
N ILE A 164 -0.28 0.24 9.79
CA ILE A 164 -0.68 -0.01 11.18
C ILE A 164 -0.68 1.32 11.94
N THR A 165 -1.69 1.52 12.77
CA THR A 165 -1.68 2.59 13.79
C THR A 165 -1.45 1.98 15.16
N GLY A 166 -0.67 2.65 16.00
CA GLY A 166 -0.38 2.20 17.36
C GLY A 166 0.44 3.24 18.09
N THR A 167 1.23 2.79 19.06
CA THR A 167 2.21 3.60 19.79
C THR A 167 3.62 3.32 19.27
N ALA A 168 4.57 4.23 19.53
CA ALA A 168 5.98 4.00 19.21
C ALA A 168 6.50 2.68 19.84
N LYS A 169 6.01 2.31 21.03
CA LYS A 169 6.31 1.04 21.69
C LYS A 169 5.84 -0.19 20.91
N ASP A 170 4.70 -0.12 20.23
CA ASP A 170 4.17 -1.26 19.46
C ASP A 170 5.12 -1.64 18.31
N VAL A 171 5.87 -0.67 17.77
CA VAL A 171 6.85 -0.88 16.70
C VAL A 171 7.98 -1.80 17.15
N LEU A 172 8.49 -1.64 18.37
CA LEU A 172 9.55 -2.50 18.93
C LEU A 172 9.14 -3.98 18.97
N SER A 173 7.84 -4.27 19.08
CA SER A 173 7.34 -5.66 19.04
C SER A 173 7.33 -6.25 17.62
N LEU A 174 7.13 -5.39 16.61
CA LEU A 174 7.12 -5.76 15.19
C LEU A 174 8.53 -6.05 14.65
N GLU A 175 9.57 -5.42 15.20
CA GLU A 175 10.97 -5.66 14.79
C GLU A 175 11.42 -7.11 14.99
N LYS A 176 10.80 -7.80 15.95
CA LYS A 176 11.11 -9.21 16.26
C LYS A 176 10.44 -10.18 15.27
N MET A 177 9.52 -9.69 14.42
CA MET A 177 8.81 -10.52 13.46
C MET A 177 9.63 -10.67 12.19
N LYS A 178 9.98 -11.92 11.85
CA LYS A 178 10.70 -12.25 10.61
C LYS A 178 9.98 -11.80 9.33
N GLU A 179 8.66 -11.63 9.41
CA GLU A 179 7.79 -11.13 8.35
C GLU A 179 8.10 -9.68 7.94
N VAL A 180 8.61 -8.87 8.88
CA VAL A 180 8.81 -7.43 8.71
C VAL A 180 10.18 -7.18 8.08
N ASN A 181 10.21 -6.59 6.89
CA ASN A 181 11.44 -6.25 6.19
C ASN A 181 11.86 -4.81 6.47
N VAL A 182 10.99 -3.86 6.11
CA VAL A 182 11.24 -2.41 6.27
C VAL A 182 10.06 -1.78 6.99
N ILE A 183 10.34 -0.87 7.93
CA ILE A 183 9.32 -0.02 8.56
C ILE A 183 9.59 1.43 8.17
N ARG A 184 8.53 2.14 7.79
CA ARG A 184 8.55 3.57 7.52
C ARG A 184 7.55 4.30 8.40
N LEU A 185 7.92 5.50 8.82
CA LEU A 185 7.04 6.36 9.60
C LEU A 185 6.09 7.08 8.64
N GLY A 186 4.79 7.00 8.90
CA GLY A 186 3.76 7.77 8.21
C GLY A 186 3.50 9.08 8.94
N GLN A 187 2.39 9.14 9.65
CA GLN A 187 2.00 10.32 10.43
C GLN A 187 2.30 10.13 11.92
N ILE A 188 2.65 11.24 12.56
CA ILE A 188 2.65 11.38 14.02
C ILE A 188 1.43 12.22 14.37
N ASN A 189 0.59 11.72 15.26
CA ASN A 189 -0.46 12.54 15.85
C ASN A 189 0.09 13.12 17.15
N LEU A 190 0.51 14.39 17.13
CA LEU A 190 0.92 15.07 18.35
C LEU A 190 -0.32 15.23 19.25
N PRO A 191 -0.23 14.86 20.54
CA PRO A 191 -1.30 15.09 21.51
C PRO A 191 -1.54 16.57 21.80
#